data_AF-A0A952Q104-F1
#
_entry.id   AF-A0A952Q104-F1
#
_cell.length_a   1.000
_cell.length_b   1.000
_cell.length_c   1.000
_cell.angle_alpha   90.00
_cell.angle_beta   90.00
_cell.angle_gamma   90.00
#
_symmetry.space_group_name_H-M   'P 1'
#
loop_
_entity.id
_entity.type
_entity.pdbx_description
1 polymer ?
#
loop_
_entity_poly.entity_id
_entity_poly.type
_entity_poly.pdbx_seq_one_letter_code
_entity_poly.pdbx_strand_id
1 'polypeptide(L)'
;KLLKKHFAAIFTTDMIGEVADNLTDFDKFVATELDKFVVFFEPPSLDSRIVNQFGFFSIMSDAQMPMDNWLKSHPDPFRRIIVPHELKWEIRNKLDQTNITERALFPGLDGLSLWLKRYYSVYPSYPNSMTNTENMKFLNT
;
A
#
# COMPACT_ATOMS: atom_id res chain seq x y z
N LYS A 1 11.08 -18.89 11.43
CA LYS A 1 10.59 -20.19 12.00
C LYS A 1 9.06 -20.22 12.11
N LEU A 2 8.44 -19.12 12.53
CA LEU A 2 6.99 -19.00 12.68
C LEU A 2 6.17 -19.16 11.38
N LEU A 3 6.56 -18.52 10.27
CA LEU A 3 5.89 -18.71 8.97
C LEU A 3 5.85 -20.17 8.51
N LYS A 4 6.95 -20.92 8.72
CA LYS A 4 7.02 -22.35 8.39
C LYS A 4 6.09 -23.20 9.28
N LYS A 5 5.98 -22.85 10.58
CA LYS A 5 5.07 -23.54 11.52
C LYS A 5 3.61 -23.42 11.05
N HIS A 6 3.25 -22.26 10.54
CA HIS A 6 1.88 -21.96 10.10
C HIS A 6 1.61 -22.18 8.61
N PHE A 7 2.59 -22.69 7.85
CA PHE A 7 2.51 -22.83 6.39
C PHE A 7 2.04 -21.53 5.70
N ALA A 8 2.49 -20.38 6.20
CA ALA A 8 2.06 -19.07 5.72
C ALA A 8 3.18 -18.35 4.96
N ALA A 9 2.79 -17.54 3.98
CA ALA A 9 3.70 -16.67 3.23
C ALA A 9 3.92 -15.31 3.90
N ILE A 10 2.97 -14.87 4.72
CA ILE A 10 2.98 -13.58 5.42
C ILE A 10 2.49 -13.75 6.86
N PHE A 11 2.91 -12.85 7.75
CA PHE A 11 2.47 -12.87 9.14
C PHE A 11 1.04 -12.35 9.27
N THR A 12 0.26 -12.92 10.18
CA THR A 12 -0.96 -12.30 10.70
C THR A 12 -0.67 -11.65 12.06
N THR A 13 -1.56 -10.79 12.55
CA THR A 13 -1.43 -10.25 13.91
C THR A 13 -1.46 -11.33 14.98
N ASP A 14 -2.22 -12.41 14.77
CA ASP A 14 -2.29 -13.53 15.72
C ASP A 14 -0.96 -14.28 15.82
N MET A 15 -0.28 -14.47 14.67
CA MET A 15 1.06 -15.06 14.67
C MET A 15 2.06 -14.19 15.43
N ILE A 16 2.01 -12.87 15.20
CA ILE A 16 2.90 -11.93 15.91
C ILE A 16 2.64 -12.01 17.43
N GLY A 17 1.37 -12.13 17.84
CA GLY A 17 0.96 -12.32 19.23
C GLY A 17 1.59 -13.55 19.90
N GLU A 18 1.84 -14.64 19.15
CA GLU A 18 2.53 -15.83 19.71
C GLU A 18 3.98 -15.54 20.15
N VAL A 19 4.60 -14.48 19.62
CA VAL A 19 5.97 -14.10 19.94
C VAL A 19 6.01 -13.05 21.05
N ALA A 20 5.10 -12.07 20.98
CA ALA A 20 5.02 -11.00 21.96
C ALA A 20 3.57 -10.49 22.10
N ASP A 21 3.04 -10.57 23.31
CA ASP A 21 1.68 -10.12 23.64
C ASP A 21 1.55 -8.59 23.70
N ASN A 22 2.68 -7.90 23.91
CA ASN A 22 2.73 -6.44 24.04
C ASN A 22 4.07 -5.89 23.55
N LEU A 23 4.15 -4.55 23.40
CA LEU A 23 5.34 -3.87 22.90
C LEU A 23 6.58 -4.10 23.79
N THR A 24 6.40 -4.19 25.11
CA THR A 24 7.54 -4.42 26.03
C THR A 24 8.18 -5.78 25.79
N ASP A 25 7.36 -6.81 25.60
CA ASP A 25 7.85 -8.16 25.31
C ASP A 25 8.41 -8.27 23.90
N PHE A 26 7.85 -7.51 22.95
CA PHE A 26 8.41 -7.38 21.61
C PHE A 26 9.81 -6.74 21.64
N ASP A 27 9.99 -5.66 22.40
CA ASP A 27 11.29 -4.99 22.55
C ASP A 27 12.34 -5.92 23.17
N LYS A 28 11.94 -6.73 24.18
CA LYS A 28 12.81 -7.77 24.75
C LYS A 28 13.18 -8.82 23.71
N PHE A 29 12.22 -9.30 22.93
CA PHE A 29 12.47 -10.28 21.87
C PHE A 29 13.47 -9.72 20.84
N VAL A 30 13.23 -8.51 20.34
CA VAL A 30 14.12 -7.83 19.40
C VAL A 30 15.52 -7.63 19.98
N ALA A 31 15.66 -7.38 21.28
CA ALA A 31 16.95 -7.25 21.94
C ALA A 31 17.75 -8.57 22.00
N THR A 32 17.08 -9.73 21.88
CA THR A 32 17.75 -11.05 21.80
C THR A 32 18.18 -11.43 20.38
N GLU A 33 17.64 -10.75 19.37
CA GLU A 33 17.98 -11.01 17.97
C GLU A 33 19.29 -10.30 17.60
N LEU A 34 20.11 -10.97 16.78
CA LEU A 34 21.43 -10.47 16.39
C LEU A 34 21.35 -9.29 15.41
N ASP A 35 20.26 -9.19 14.64
CA ASP A 35 20.07 -8.14 13.64
C ASP A 35 18.64 -7.58 13.67
N LYS A 36 18.51 -6.33 13.27
CA LYS A 36 17.21 -5.67 13.09
C LYS A 36 16.55 -6.22 11.83
N PHE A 37 15.22 -6.22 11.80
CA PHE A 37 14.46 -6.82 10.71
C PHE A 37 13.19 -6.03 10.38
N VAL A 38 12.66 -6.31 9.20
CA VAL A 38 11.35 -5.81 8.75
C VAL A 38 10.33 -6.92 8.91
N VAL A 39 9.19 -6.62 9.53
CA VAL A 39 8.03 -7.52 9.58
C VAL A 39 7.02 -7.07 8.53
N PHE A 40 6.63 -7.99 7.66
CA PHE A 40 5.49 -7.83 6.77
C PHE A 40 4.31 -8.61 7.31
N PHE A 41 3.16 -7.96 7.50
CA PHE A 41 1.98 -8.61 8.03
C PHE A 41 0.71 -8.15 7.34
N GLU A 42 -0.29 -9.02 7.33
CA GLU A 42 -1.66 -8.68 7.00
C GLU A 42 -2.33 -8.08 8.24
N PRO A 43 -2.72 -6.80 8.20
CA PRO A 43 -3.48 -6.21 9.30
C PRO A 43 -4.87 -6.86 9.39
N PRO A 44 -5.48 -6.92 10.59
CA PRO A 44 -6.88 -7.30 10.71
C PRO A 44 -7.73 -6.38 9.84
N SER A 45 -8.79 -6.94 9.24
CA SER A 45 -9.76 -6.22 8.41
C SER A 45 -10.65 -5.30 9.25
N LEU A 46 -10.03 -4.36 9.97
CA LEU A 46 -10.68 -3.42 10.89
C LEU A 46 -11.53 -2.39 10.15
N ASP A 47 -11.15 -2.06 8.90
CA ASP A 47 -11.88 -1.15 8.04
C ASP A 47 -11.87 -1.65 6.59
N SER A 48 -12.99 -1.46 5.91
CA SER A 48 -13.17 -1.61 4.45
C SER A 48 -12.06 -1.02 3.59
N ARG A 49 -11.39 0.06 4.02
CA ARG A 49 -10.23 0.63 3.31
C ARG A 49 -9.06 -0.34 3.21
N ILE A 50 -8.77 -1.08 4.29
CA ILE A 50 -7.68 -2.06 4.33
C ILE A 50 -7.99 -3.20 3.37
N VAL A 51 -9.24 -3.68 3.39
CA VAL A 51 -9.74 -4.74 2.49
C VAL A 51 -9.61 -4.31 1.02
N ASN A 52 -10.06 -3.10 0.69
CA ASN A 52 -10.07 -2.61 -0.69
C ASN A 52 -8.66 -2.33 -1.26
N GLN A 53 -7.67 -2.15 -0.40
CA GLN A 53 -6.28 -1.93 -0.82
C GLN A 53 -5.50 -3.23 -0.96
N PHE A 54 -6.05 -4.38 -0.52
CA PHE A 54 -5.31 -5.64 -0.37
C PHE A 54 -3.94 -5.41 0.28
N GLY A 55 -3.92 -4.52 1.28
CA GLY A 55 -2.70 -3.89 1.75
C GLY A 55 -1.96 -4.75 2.77
N PHE A 56 -0.67 -4.99 2.52
CA PHE A 56 0.25 -5.50 3.54
C PHE A 56 0.96 -4.35 4.23
N PHE A 57 1.24 -4.54 5.51
CA PHE A 57 1.93 -3.55 6.33
C PHE A 57 3.36 -4.02 6.54
N SER A 58 4.31 -3.10 6.43
CA SER A 58 5.71 -3.33 6.74
C SER A 58 6.13 -2.45 7.90
N ILE A 59 6.71 -3.03 8.94
CA ILE A 59 7.21 -2.30 10.10
C ILE A 59 8.66 -2.69 10.41
N MET A 60 9.45 -1.73 10.86
CA MET A 60 10.78 -1.98 11.39
C MET A 60 10.67 -2.56 12.80
N SER A 61 11.53 -3.51 13.13
CA SER A 61 11.65 -4.05 14.49
C SER A 61 12.22 -3.02 15.48
N ASP A 62 12.80 -1.92 15.00
CA ASP A 62 13.36 -0.84 15.81
C ASP A 62 12.76 0.51 15.36
N ALA A 63 12.09 1.19 16.28
CA ALA A 63 11.45 2.48 16.04
C ALA A 63 12.45 3.62 15.74
N GLN A 64 13.71 3.47 16.15
CA GLN A 64 14.77 4.47 15.91
C GLN A 64 15.50 4.26 14.58
N MET A 65 15.27 3.15 13.89
CA MET A 65 15.92 2.82 12.63
C MET A 65 14.96 3.02 11.44
N PRO A 66 15.18 4.04 10.59
CA PRO A 66 14.46 4.18 9.34
C PRO A 66 14.68 2.97 8.41
N MET A 67 13.61 2.50 7.77
CA MET A 67 13.66 1.34 6.88
C MET A 67 14.61 1.53 5.69
N ASP A 68 14.75 2.75 5.17
CA ASP A 68 15.67 3.04 4.06
C ASP A 68 17.14 2.86 4.47
N ASN A 69 17.48 3.11 5.74
CA ASN A 69 18.82 2.83 6.26
C ASN A 69 19.06 1.33 6.40
N TRP A 70 18.06 0.59 6.89
CA TRP A 70 18.13 -0.88 6.96
C TRP A 70 18.27 -1.54 5.57
N LEU A 71 17.56 -1.02 4.56
CA LEU A 71 17.67 -1.51 3.18
C LEU A 71 19.06 -1.27 2.58
N LYS A 72 19.79 -0.21 2.98
CA LYS A 72 21.16 0.02 2.50
C LYS A 72 22.14 -1.06 2.97
N SER A 73 21.93 -1.65 4.16
CA SER A 73 22.74 -2.77 4.65
C SER A 73 22.27 -4.14 4.14
N HIS A 74 21.10 -4.20 3.50
CA HIS A 74 20.49 -5.42 2.97
C HIS A 74 20.06 -5.22 1.50
N PRO A 75 21.00 -5.24 0.53
CA PRO A 75 20.70 -4.92 -0.88
C PRO A 75 19.93 -6.01 -1.64
N ASP A 76 20.04 -7.27 -1.23
CA ASP A 76 19.52 -8.41 -1.98
C ASP A 76 17.98 -8.54 -2.07
N PRO A 77 17.17 -8.25 -1.02
CA PRO A 77 15.74 -8.55 -1.01
C PRO A 77 14.85 -7.50 -1.68
N PHE A 78 15.39 -6.42 -2.27
CA PHE A 78 14.54 -5.34 -2.80
C PHE A 78 15.02 -4.76 -4.14
N ARG A 79 14.08 -4.09 -4.81
CA ARG A 79 14.36 -3.25 -5.98
C ARG A 79 13.77 -1.87 -5.75
N ARG A 80 14.59 -0.84 -5.93
CA ARG A 80 14.13 0.56 -5.96
C ARG A 80 13.52 0.88 -7.32
N ILE A 81 12.25 1.28 -7.33
CA ILE A 81 11.56 1.79 -8.51
C ILE A 81 11.34 3.28 -8.30
N ILE A 82 11.95 4.11 -9.15
CA ILE A 82 11.72 5.57 -9.15
C ILE A 82 10.65 5.84 -10.19
N VAL A 83 9.54 6.46 -9.78
CA VAL A 83 8.47 6.88 -10.69
C VAL A 83 8.64 8.37 -10.99
N PRO A 84 9.01 8.75 -12.23
CA PRO A 84 9.10 10.15 -12.63
C PRO A 84 7.77 10.90 -12.46
N HIS A 85 7.81 12.16 -12.05
CA HIS A 85 6.60 12.91 -11.69
C HIS A 85 5.72 13.21 -12.91
N GLU A 86 6.30 13.29 -14.10
CA GLU A 86 5.65 13.47 -15.38
C GLU A 86 4.73 12.29 -15.74
N LEU A 87 5.06 11.07 -15.27
CA LEU A 87 4.26 9.87 -15.51
C LEU A 87 3.03 9.77 -14.59
N LYS A 88 2.89 10.66 -13.62
CA LYS A 88 1.82 10.60 -12.62
C LYS A 88 0.43 10.48 -13.24
N TRP A 89 0.19 11.15 -14.36
CA TRP A 89 -1.12 11.14 -15.03
C TRP A 89 -1.33 9.94 -15.92
N GLU A 90 -0.30 9.55 -16.65
CA GLU A 90 -0.35 8.32 -17.42
C GLU A 90 -0.64 7.11 -16.52
N ILE A 91 0.09 7.00 -15.40
CA ILE A 91 -0.10 5.92 -14.43
C ILE A 91 -1.52 5.96 -13.85
N ARG A 92 -2.01 7.14 -13.45
CA ARG A 92 -3.38 7.26 -12.94
C ARG A 92 -4.45 6.90 -13.96
N ASN A 93 -4.29 7.34 -15.20
CA ASN A 93 -5.22 6.99 -16.27
C ASN A 93 -5.26 5.47 -16.50
N LYS A 94 -4.10 4.81 -16.45
CA LYS A 94 -4.01 3.34 -16.55
C LYS A 94 -4.67 2.64 -15.35
N LEU A 95 -4.47 3.15 -14.13
CA LEU A 95 -5.13 2.63 -12.92
C LEU A 95 -6.65 2.81 -12.98
N ASP A 96 -7.13 3.95 -13.48
CA ASP A 96 -8.55 4.23 -13.67
C ASP A 96 -9.18 3.26 -14.68
N GLN A 97 -8.48 2.94 -15.78
CA GLN A 97 -8.91 1.94 -16.77
C GLN A 97 -9.08 0.53 -16.17
N THR A 98 -8.36 0.22 -15.09
CA THR A 98 -8.50 -1.04 -14.34
C THR A 98 -9.41 -0.91 -13.10
N ASN A 99 -10.20 0.17 -12.99
CA ASN A 99 -11.10 0.47 -11.88
C ASN A 99 -10.39 0.66 -10.51
N ILE A 100 -9.08 0.92 -10.50
CA ILE A 100 -8.32 1.30 -9.30
C ILE A 100 -8.47 2.81 -9.12
N THR A 101 -9.58 3.21 -8.50
CA THR A 101 -10.03 4.61 -8.36
C THR A 101 -10.19 5.00 -6.90
N GLU A 102 -10.27 6.29 -6.55
CA GLU A 102 -10.49 6.71 -5.16
C GLU A 102 -11.77 6.15 -4.57
N ARG A 103 -12.85 6.04 -5.36
CA ARG A 103 -14.11 5.43 -4.90
C ARG A 103 -13.98 3.93 -4.56
N ALA A 104 -13.02 3.23 -5.18
CA ALA A 104 -12.73 1.85 -4.86
C ALA A 104 -11.81 1.75 -3.63
N LEU A 105 -10.78 2.59 -3.56
CA LEU A 105 -9.75 2.55 -2.51
C LEU A 105 -10.20 3.17 -1.18
N PHE A 106 -11.09 4.17 -1.22
CA PHE A 106 -11.60 4.90 -0.06
C PHE A 106 -13.12 4.77 -0.03
N PRO A 107 -13.66 3.93 0.87
CA PRO A 107 -15.09 3.69 0.93
C PRO A 107 -15.87 4.93 1.38
N GLY A 108 -17.14 5.02 0.96
CA GLY A 108 -18.06 6.08 1.38
C GLY A 108 -17.91 7.40 0.60
N LEU A 109 -18.40 8.47 1.22
CA LEU A 109 -18.52 9.78 0.56
C LEU A 109 -17.17 10.44 0.29
N ASP A 110 -16.15 10.15 1.09
CA ASP A 110 -14.82 10.74 0.93
C ASP A 110 -14.18 10.31 -0.38
N GLY A 111 -14.12 9.01 -0.65
CA GLY A 111 -13.57 8.49 -1.91
C GLY A 111 -14.41 8.88 -3.13
N LEU A 112 -15.74 8.86 -2.99
CA LEU A 112 -16.63 9.31 -4.06
C LEU A 112 -16.41 10.79 -4.39
N SER A 113 -16.34 11.65 -3.38
CA SER A 113 -16.15 13.10 -3.57
C SER A 113 -14.78 13.41 -4.19
N LEU A 114 -13.72 12.71 -3.77
CA LEU A 114 -12.39 12.84 -4.35
C LEU A 114 -12.37 12.41 -5.82
N TRP A 115 -12.98 11.26 -6.12
CA TRP A 115 -13.09 10.76 -7.48
C TRP A 115 -13.87 11.73 -8.38
N LEU A 116 -15.03 12.21 -7.93
CA LEU A 116 -15.85 13.19 -8.66
C LEU A 116 -15.09 14.49 -8.91
N LYS A 117 -14.47 15.06 -7.86
CA LYS A 117 -13.66 16.27 -7.98
C LYS A 117 -12.60 16.13 -9.05
N ARG A 118 -11.89 15.00 -9.08
CA ARG A 118 -10.84 14.74 -10.07
C ARG A 118 -11.42 14.53 -11.47
N TYR A 119 -12.47 13.71 -11.60
CA TYR A 119 -13.11 13.37 -12.87
C TYR A 119 -13.61 14.61 -13.62
N TYR A 120 -14.14 15.59 -12.88
CA TYR A 120 -14.64 16.85 -13.44
C TYR A 120 -13.62 18.00 -13.44
N SER A 121 -12.38 17.79 -12.96
CA SER A 121 -11.33 18.79 -13.03
C SER A 121 -10.66 18.80 -14.39
N VAL A 122 -10.41 19.99 -14.96
CA VAL A 122 -9.65 20.15 -16.20
C VAL A 122 -8.15 19.98 -15.90
N TYR A 123 -7.48 19.09 -16.63
CA TYR A 123 -6.10 18.73 -16.35
C TYR A 123 -5.08 19.50 -17.22
N PRO A 124 -3.98 20.08 -16.66
CA PRO A 124 -3.11 21.00 -17.40
C PRO A 124 -2.14 20.40 -18.44
N SER A 125 -1.96 19.08 -18.57
CA SER A 125 -0.82 18.56 -19.34
C SER A 125 -1.05 17.28 -20.15
N TYR A 126 -2.24 17.13 -20.74
CA TYR A 126 -2.39 16.29 -21.93
C TYR A 126 -2.64 17.20 -23.13
N PRO A 127 -1.82 17.21 -24.19
CA PRO A 127 -2.22 17.86 -25.43
C PRO A 127 -3.51 17.18 -25.88
N ASN A 128 -4.56 17.97 -26.08
CA ASN A 128 -5.90 17.55 -26.50
C ASN A 128 -5.84 16.43 -27.55
N SER A 129 -6.09 15.20 -27.12
CA SER A 129 -6.69 14.17 -27.97
C SER A 129 -7.66 13.41 -27.08
N MET A 130 -8.95 13.60 -27.35
CA MET A 130 -10.12 13.07 -26.63
C MET A 130 -10.54 13.91 -25.42
N THR A 131 -11.26 14.99 -25.73
CA THR A 131 -12.14 15.69 -24.78
C THR A 131 -13.08 14.70 -24.11
N ASN A 132 -13.30 14.88 -22.79
CA ASN A 132 -14.16 14.08 -21.91
C ASN A 132 -15.60 13.82 -22.44
N THR A 133 -16.02 14.54 -23.48
CA THR A 133 -17.27 14.36 -24.21
C THR A 133 -17.36 13.02 -24.97
N GLU A 134 -16.25 12.42 -25.38
CA GLU A 134 -16.28 11.12 -26.09
C GLU A 134 -16.48 9.94 -25.14
N ASN A 135 -15.90 9.97 -23.93
CA ASN A 135 -16.09 8.91 -22.93
C ASN A 135 -17.55 8.81 -22.43
N MET A 136 -18.31 9.91 -22.44
CA MET A 136 -19.74 9.87 -22.07
C MET A 136 -20.65 9.26 -23.14
N LYS A 137 -20.18 9.08 -24.38
CA LYS A 137 -20.96 8.39 -25.42
C LYS A 137 -20.89 6.87 -25.29
N PHE A 138 -19.82 6.32 -24.70
CA PHE A 138 -19.64 4.87 -24.56
C PHE A 138 -20.32 4.25 -23.33
N LEU A 139 -20.87 5.07 -22.42
CA LEU A 139 -21.57 4.59 -21.22
C LEU A 139 -23.10 4.55 -21.38
N ASN A 140 -23.64 5.03 -22.52
CA ASN A 140 -25.08 5.11 -22.79
C ASN A 140 -25.56 4.22 -23.96
N THR A 141 -24.82 3.15 -24.27
CA THR A 141 -25.23 2.06 -25.17
C THR A 141 -25.13 0.74 -24.44
#